data_AF-A0A936LGS4-F1
#
_entry.id   AF-A0A936LGS4-F1
#
_cell.length_a   1.000
_cell.length_b   1.000
_cell.length_c   1.000
_cell.angle_alpha   90.00
_cell.angle_beta   90.00
_cell.angle_gamma   90.00
#
_symmetry.space_group_name_H-M   'P 1'
#
loop_
_entity.id
_entity.type
_entity.pdbx_description
1 polymer ?
#
loop_
_entity_poly.entity_id
_entity_poly.type
_entity_poly.pdbx_seq_one_letter_code
_entity_poly.pdbx_strand_id
1 'polypeptide(L)' 'MNAAMLVSALAITIYFVAGSWLEEKKLIAIHGDTYRRYWERVPGLLPLPWKYLRSEEVKVYLSRRVAQRVP' A
#
# COMPACT_ATOMS: atom_id res chain seq x y z
N MET A 1 26.03 -19.37 -4.07
CA MET A 1 25.07 -18.60 -4.90
C MET A 1 25.51 -18.73 -6.35
N ASN A 2 24.65 -19.14 -7.28
CA ASN A 2 25.01 -19.32 -8.70
C ASN A 2 24.26 -18.34 -9.60
N ALA A 3 24.67 -18.24 -10.88
CA ALA A 3 24.09 -17.30 -11.84
C ALA A 3 22.57 -17.49 -12.00
N ALA A 4 22.09 -18.74 -12.03
CA ALA A 4 20.66 -19.03 -12.12
C ALA A 4 19.88 -18.46 -10.93
N MET A 5 20.37 -18.65 -9.70
CA MET A 5 19.75 -18.10 -8.50
C MET A 5 19.68 -16.57 -8.53
N LEU A 6 20.73 -15.90 -8.99
CA LEU A 6 20.74 -14.44 -9.09
C LEU A 6 19.72 -13.93 -10.11
N VAL A 7 19.66 -14.56 -11.30
CA VAL A 7 18.70 -14.22 -12.34
C VAL A 7 17.26 -14.45 -11.85
N SER A 8 16.99 -15.58 -11.19
CA SER A 8 15.68 -15.85 -10.60
C SER A 8 15.30 -14.84 -9.54
N ALA A 9 16.21 -14.49 -8.63
CA ALA A 9 15.96 -13.50 -7.59
C ALA A 9 15.62 -12.12 -8.18
N LEU A 10 16.35 -11.68 -9.21
CA LEU A 10 16.07 -10.43 -9.92
C LEU A 10 14.72 -10.48 -10.64
N ALA A 11 14.44 -11.55 -11.38
CA ALA A 11 13.18 -11.71 -12.10
C ALA A 11 11.97 -11.66 -11.14
N ILE A 12 12.05 -12.38 -10.01
CA ILE A 12 11.01 -12.37 -8.98
C ILE A 12 10.87 -10.98 -8.35
N THR A 13 11.98 -10.32 -8.04
CA THR A 13 11.96 -8.96 -7.48
C THR A 13 11.27 -7.98 -8.43
N ILE A 14 11.64 -8.00 -9.71
CA ILE A 14 11.03 -7.15 -10.74
C ILE A 14 9.53 -7.44 -10.87
N TYR A 15 9.15 -8.72 -10.87
CA TYR A 15 7.75 -9.13 -10.93
C TYR A 15 6.93 -8.53 -9.77
N PHE A 16 7.42 -8.62 -8.53
CA PHE A 16 6.74 -8.03 -7.38
C PHE A 16 6.66 -6.50 -7.44
N VAL A 17 7.76 -5.83 -7.78
CA VAL A 17 7.80 -4.36 -7.88
C VAL A 17 6.85 -3.85 -8.96
N ALA A 18 6.86 -4.47 -10.14
CA ALA A 18 5.97 -4.11 -11.24
C ALA A 18 4.50 -4.41 -10.89
N GLY A 19 4.23 -5.57 -10.30
CA GLY A 19 2.89 -5.97 -9.86
C GLY A 19 2.29 -4.99 -8.85
N SER A 20 3.03 -4.68 -7.77
CA SER A 20 2.57 -3.70 -6.78
C SER A 20 2.35 -2.31 -7.36
N TRP A 21 3.22 -1.86 -8.27
CA TRP A 21 3.04 -0.55 -8.90
C TRP A 21 1.76 -0.46 -9.75
N LEU A 22 1.46 -1.50 -10.53
CA LEU A 22 0.22 -1.56 -11.32
C LEU A 22 -1.01 -1.62 -10.42
N GLU A 23 -0.94 -2.39 -9.34
CA GLU A 23 -2.03 -2.49 -8.36
C GLU A 23 -2.30 -1.16 -7.66
N GLU A 24 -1.24 -0.44 -7.27
CA GLU A 24 -1.35 0.87 -6.63
C GLU A 24 -2.02 1.91 -7.55
N LYS A 25 -1.64 1.90 -8.83
CA LYS A 25 -2.30 2.72 -9.87
C LYS A 25 -3.78 2.37 -10.02
N LYS A 26 -4.11 1.08 -10.01
CA LYS A 26 -5.49 0.60 -10.07
C LYS A 26 -6.30 1.10 -8.86
N LEU A 27 -5.73 1.04 -7.66
CA LEU A 27 -6.39 1.52 -6.44
C LEU A 27 -6.60 3.04 -6.47
N ILE A 28 -5.63 3.82 -6.95
CA ILE A 28 -5.79 5.25 -7.16
C ILE A 28 -6.90 5.52 -8.19
N ALA A 29 -6.97 4.76 -9.28
CA ALA A 29 -8.02 4.94 -10.29
C ALA A 29 -9.43 4.64 -9.75
N ILE A 30 -9.60 3.63 -8.90
CA ILE A 30 -10.91 3.23 -8.36
C ILE A 30 -11.34 4.10 -7.17
N HIS A 31 -10.40 4.57 -6.34
CA HIS A 31 -10.70 5.22 -5.06
C HIS A 31 -10.30 6.71 -5.01
N GLY A 32 -9.55 7.19 -5.99
CA GLY A 32 -9.12 8.58 -6.13
C GLY A 32 -8.40 9.10 -4.89
N ASP A 33 -8.74 10.33 -4.50
CA ASP A 33 -8.13 11.04 -3.37
C ASP A 33 -8.28 10.32 -2.03
N THR A 34 -9.31 9.48 -1.91
CA THR A 34 -9.58 8.70 -0.71
C THR A 34 -8.45 7.70 -0.45
N TYR A 35 -8.02 6.99 -1.50
CA TYR A 35 -6.90 6.08 -1.40
C TYR A 35 -5.57 6.83 -1.33
N ARG A 36 -5.42 7.95 -2.03
CA ARG A 36 -4.21 8.79 -1.94
C ARG A 36 -3.90 9.22 -0.49
N ARG A 37 -4.91 9.71 0.24
CA ARG A 37 -4.76 10.07 1.67
C ARG A 37 -4.45 8.87 2.57
N TYR A 38 -5.01 7.70 2.25
CA TYR A 38 -4.67 6.47 2.97
C TYR A 38 -3.21 6.05 2.70
N TRP A 39 -2.80 6.08 1.43
CA TRP A 39 -1.47 5.70 0.97
C TRP A 39 -0.35 6.59 1.53
N GLU A 40 -0.62 7.86 1.84
CA GLU A 40 0.34 8.72 2.56
C GLU A 40 0.71 8.18 3.94
N ARG A 41 -0.17 7.39 4.57
CA ARG A 41 -0.03 6.95 5.96
C ARG A 41 0.34 5.48 6.10
N VAL A 42 0.21 4.69 5.03
CA VAL A 42 0.48 3.25 5.01
C VAL A 42 1.59 2.94 4.00
N PRO A 43 2.57 2.07 4.32
CA PRO A 43 3.61 1.71 3.36
C PRO A 43 3.03 0.82 2.26
N GLY A 44 3.60 0.90 1.06
CA GLY A 44 3.23 0.02 -0.06
C GLY A 44 3.90 -1.35 0.06
N LEU A 45 4.52 -1.82 -1.03
CA LEU A 45 5.16 -3.14 -1.11
C LEU A 45 6.22 -3.40 -0.01
N LEU A 46 7.00 -2.37 0.37
CA LEU A 46 8.01 -2.51 1.40
C LEU A 46 7.56 -1.82 2.70
N PRO A 47 7.55 -2.52 3.84
CA PRO A 47 7.23 -1.92 5.12
C PRO A 47 8.31 -0.90 5.48
N LEU A 48 7.93 0.37 5.59
CA LEU A 48 8.80 1.40 6.15
C LEU A 48 8.56 1.45 7.66
N PRO A 49 9.58 1.22 8.50
CA PRO A 49 9.39 1.07 9.94
C PRO A 49 8.91 2.34 10.65
N TRP A 50 8.88 3.48 9.97
CA TRP A 50 8.34 4.76 10.47
C TRP A 50 6.99 5.15 9.86
N LYS A 51 6.45 4.36 8.92
CA LYS A 51 5.19 4.66 8.21
C LYS A 51 4.12 3.64 8.58
N TYR A 52 3.63 3.69 9.82
CA TYR A 52 2.60 2.78 10.31
C TYR A 52 1.45 3.55 10.96
N LEU A 53 0.21 3.10 10.73
CA LEU A 53 -0.96 3.62 11.43
C LEU A 53 -1.04 2.94 12.80
N ARG A 54 -1.00 3.71 13.89
CA ARG A 54 -1.25 3.14 15.22
C ARG A 54 -2.72 2.81 15.40
N SER A 55 -3.01 1.84 16.26
CA SER A 55 -4.38 1.36 16.48
C SER A 55 -5.32 2.48 16.96
N GLU A 56 -4.84 3.44 17.74
CA GLU A 56 -5.61 4.63 18.11
C GLU A 56 -5.96 5.51 16.90
N GLU A 57 -5.05 5.69 15.95
CA GLU A 57 -5.26 6.49 14.74
C GLU A 57 -6.25 5.83 13.79
N VAL A 58 -6.21 4.49 13.69
CA VAL A 58 -7.19 3.69 12.94
C VAL A 58 -8.60 3.89 13.52
N LYS A 59 -8.76 3.79 14.85
CA LYS A 59 -10.08 3.95 15.49
C LYS A 59 -10.69 5.31 15.22
N VAL A 60 -9.88 6.38 15.31
CA VAL A 60 -10.31 7.76 15.00
C VAL A 60 -10.67 7.92 13.52
N TYR A 61 -9.91 7.30 12.62
CA TYR A 61 -10.18 7.37 11.19
C TYR A 61 -11.49 6.65 10.82
N LEU A 62 -11.72 5.47 11.39
CA LEU A 62 -12.93 4.68 11.16
C LEU A 62 -14.17 5.34 11.76
N SER A 63 -14.08 5.91 12.97
CA SER A 63 -15.21 6.61 13.58
C SER A 63 -15.62 7.85 12.78
N ARG A 64 -14.64 8.63 12.28
CA ARG A 64 -14.90 9.75 11.36
C ARG A 64 -15.57 9.30 10.06
N ARG A 65 -15.12 8.18 9.49
CA ARG A 65 -15.70 7.61 8.26
C ARG A 65 -17.13 7.12 8.43
N VAL A 66 -17.43 6.47 9.55
CA VAL A 66 -18.80 6.00 9.85
C VAL A 66 -19.72 7.21 10.03
N ALA A 67 -19.29 8.24 10.77
CA ALA A 67 -20.07 9.46 10.96
C ALA A 67 -20.38 10.21 9.65
N GLN A 68 -19.45 10.19 8.68
CA GLN A 68 -19.62 10.83 7.36
C GLN A 68 -20.49 10.04 6.37
N ARG A 69 -20.81 8.77 6.69
CA ARG A 69 -21.61 7.88 5.83
C ARG A 69 -23.08 7.78 6.24
N VAL A 70 -23.49 8.45 7.32
CA VAL A 70 -24.89 8.49 7.75
C VAL A 70 -25.61 9.52 6.87
N PRO A 71 -26.65 9.13 6.09
CA PRO A 71 -27.47 10.05 5.32
C PRO A 71 -28.31 10.97 6.21
#